data_AF-A0A6B0BDI9-F1
#
_entry.id   AF-A0A6B0BDI9-F1
#
_cell.length_a   1.000
_cell.length_b   1.000
_cell.length_c   1.000
_cell.angle_alpha   90.00
_cell.angle_beta   90.00
_cell.angle_gamma   90.00
#
_symmetry.space_group_name_H-M   'P 1'
#
loop_
_entity.id
_entity.type
_entity.pdbx_description
1 polymer ?
#
loop_
_entity_poly.entity_id
_entity_poly.type
_entity_poly.pdbx_seq_one_letter_code
_entity_poly.pdbx_strand_id
1 'polypeptide(L)'
;GYFQLFKTYFVTNELVLFYKNGITLQSIVDVYINHSSDPFRQFLGKYLLTYSEMGYGLPQILEKLKCFKPQLIKFVLQGEKRGKLEVELKLYSQILVRQIEDKAIKQTQFLQPILFLILGLFIVAIYLVIMLPMFQMMQSIK
;
A
#
# COMPACT_ATOMS: atom_id res chain seq x y z
N GLY A 1 -1.30 0.24 -7.81
CA GLY A 1 -1.59 -1.05 -7.12
C GLY A 1 -1.45 -0.94 -5.60
N TYR A 2 -1.63 -2.04 -4.86
CA TYR A 2 -1.38 -2.12 -3.40
C TYR A 2 0.09 -1.77 -3.06
N PHE A 3 1.03 -2.30 -3.83
CA PHE A 3 2.46 -2.02 -3.68
C PHE A 3 2.82 -0.53 -3.85
N GLN A 4 2.24 0.12 -4.86
CA GLN A 4 2.41 1.56 -5.08
C GLN A 4 1.87 2.39 -3.90
N LEU A 5 0.76 1.97 -3.29
CA LEU A 5 0.19 2.63 -2.12
C LEU A 5 1.14 2.51 -0.93
N PHE A 6 1.66 1.31 -0.68
CA PHE A 6 2.60 1.04 0.41
C PHE A 6 3.91 1.82 0.25
N LYS A 7 4.51 1.84 -0.96
CA LYS A 7 5.71 2.65 -1.26
C LYS A 7 5.45 4.14 -1.07
N THR A 8 4.29 4.62 -1.51
CA THR A 8 3.91 6.03 -1.32
C THR A 8 3.81 6.35 0.17
N TYR A 9 3.14 5.50 0.95
CA TYR A 9 3.03 5.67 2.40
C TYR A 9 4.40 5.72 3.07
N PHE A 10 5.25 4.74 2.77
CA PHE A 10 6.56 4.62 3.38
C PHE A 10 7.41 5.88 3.16
N VAL A 11 7.57 6.30 1.89
CA VAL A 11 8.34 7.49 1.54
C VAL A 11 7.69 8.76 2.12
N THR A 12 6.37 8.89 2.05
CA THR A 12 5.66 10.04 2.65
C THR A 12 5.96 10.14 4.14
N ASN A 13 5.90 9.02 4.86
CA ASN A 13 6.12 8.99 6.29
C ASN A 13 7.57 9.31 6.68
N GLU A 14 8.55 8.83 5.89
CA GLU A 14 9.95 9.21 6.07
C GLU A 14 10.17 10.71 5.82
N LEU A 15 9.61 11.26 4.75
CA LEU A 15 9.70 12.69 4.47
C LEU A 15 9.07 13.50 5.62
N VAL A 16 7.95 13.08 6.19
CA VAL A 16 7.38 13.73 7.39
C VAL A 16 8.40 13.76 8.53
N LEU A 17 9.07 12.65 8.82
CA LEU A 17 10.07 12.59 9.88
C LEU A 17 11.26 13.51 9.60
N PHE A 18 11.76 13.53 8.37
CA PHE A 18 12.88 14.38 7.98
C PHE A 18 12.51 15.88 8.09
N TYR A 19 11.40 16.29 7.49
CA TYR A 19 10.98 17.69 7.50
C TYR A 19 10.54 18.17 8.89
N LYS A 20 9.94 17.30 9.71
CA LYS A 20 9.65 17.61 11.12
C LYS A 20 10.91 17.94 11.91
N ASN A 21 12.02 17.27 11.60
CA ASN A 21 13.31 17.48 12.24
C ASN A 21 14.15 18.57 11.55
N GLY A 22 13.59 19.31 10.59
CA GLY A 22 14.30 20.37 9.86
C GLY A 22 15.43 19.85 8.95
N ILE A 23 15.42 18.57 8.60
CA ILE A 23 16.45 17.95 7.77
C ILE A 23 16.27 18.41 6.31
N THR A 24 17.37 18.84 5.69
CA THR A 24 17.38 19.33 4.31
C THR A 24 17.31 18.18 3.30
N LEU A 25 16.89 18.47 2.07
CA LEU A 25 16.85 17.47 0.99
C LEU A 25 18.22 16.82 0.74
N GLN A 26 19.31 17.59 0.87
CA GLN A 26 20.67 17.07 0.70
C GLN A 26 21.03 16.02 1.74
N SER A 27 20.69 16.25 3.01
CA SER A 27 20.89 15.28 4.08
C SER A 27 20.02 14.02 3.88
N ILE A 28 18.78 14.17 3.39
CA ILE A 28 17.92 13.02 3.05
C ILE A 28 18.56 12.18 1.95
N VAL A 29 19.08 12.83 0.91
CA VAL A 29 19.78 12.17 -0.20
C VAL A 29 21.02 11.42 0.29
N ASP A 30 21.83 12.04 1.14
CA ASP A 30 23.00 11.42 1.76
C ASP A 30 22.62 10.18 2.58
N VAL A 31 21.59 10.26 3.42
CA VAL A 31 21.05 9.12 4.18
C VAL A 31 20.60 7.99 3.23
N TYR A 32 19.92 8.32 2.14
CA TYR A 32 19.43 7.34 1.18
C TYR A 32 20.53 6.68 0.35
N ILE A 33 21.63 7.37 0.06
CA ILE A 33 22.74 6.84 -0.74
C ILE A 33 23.74 6.10 0.13
N ASN A 34 24.17 6.69 1.25
CA ASN A 34 25.33 6.24 2.02
C ASN A 34 24.97 5.40 3.25
N HIS A 35 23.77 5.56 3.81
CA HIS A 35 23.37 4.92 5.07
C HIS A 35 22.26 3.86 4.91
N SER A 36 21.70 3.72 3.71
CA SER A 36 20.61 2.77 3.45
C SER A 36 21.08 1.54 2.67
N SER A 37 20.79 0.35 3.20
CA SER A 37 20.99 -0.93 2.50
C SER A 37 19.85 -1.30 1.54
N ASP A 38 18.71 -0.62 1.61
CA ASP A 38 17.57 -0.87 0.72
C ASP A 38 17.85 -0.34 -0.70
N PRO A 39 17.83 -1.20 -1.74
CA PRO A 39 18.06 -0.79 -3.13
C PRO A 39 17.07 0.27 -3.61
N PHE A 40 15.84 0.26 -3.12
CA PHE A 40 14.83 1.25 -3.52
C PHE A 40 15.19 2.65 -3.00
N ARG A 41 15.62 2.77 -1.74
CA ARG A 41 16.10 4.03 -1.18
C ARG A 41 17.36 4.53 -1.88
N GLN A 42 18.33 3.67 -2.18
CA GLN A 42 19.52 4.07 -2.94
C GLN A 42 19.17 4.58 -4.34
N PHE A 43 18.26 3.90 -5.04
CA PHE A 43 17.74 4.36 -6.32
C PHE A 43 17.05 5.73 -6.19
N LEU A 44 16.18 5.88 -5.18
CA LEU A 44 15.47 7.14 -4.93
C LEU A 44 16.43 8.27 -4.57
N GLY A 45 17.43 8.02 -3.72
CA GLY A 45 18.45 8.99 -3.34
C GLY A 45 19.28 9.45 -4.54
N LYS A 46 19.76 8.53 -5.37
CA LYS A 46 20.46 8.86 -6.63
C LYS A 46 19.58 9.69 -7.57
N TYR A 47 18.31 9.31 -7.73
CA TYR A 47 17.38 10.05 -8.57
C TYR A 47 17.10 11.46 -8.03
N LEU A 48 16.89 11.60 -6.72
CA LEU A 48 16.73 12.91 -6.08
C LEU A 48 17.97 13.78 -6.25
N LEU A 49 19.18 13.23 -6.08
CA LEU A 49 20.44 13.94 -6.29
C LEU A 49 20.55 14.48 -7.73
N THR A 50 20.48 13.59 -8.72
CA THR A 50 20.68 13.93 -10.13
C THR A 50 19.71 15.01 -10.61
N TYR A 51 18.42 14.91 -10.27
CA TYR A 51 17.44 15.90 -10.74
C TYR A 51 17.47 17.19 -9.90
N SER A 52 17.87 17.13 -8.63
CA SER A 52 18.09 18.33 -7.83
C SER A 52 19.27 19.14 -8.37
N GLU A 53 20.36 18.48 -8.80
CA GLU A 53 21.51 19.13 -9.44
C GLU A 53 21.14 19.79 -10.79
N MET A 54 20.15 19.23 -11.49
CA MET A 54 19.56 19.81 -12.70
C MET A 54 18.57 20.95 -12.43
N GLY A 55 18.37 21.35 -11.17
CA GLY A 55 17.50 22.46 -10.77
C GLY A 55 16.01 22.12 -10.68
N TYR A 56 15.63 20.84 -10.72
CA TYR A 56 14.23 20.45 -10.51
C TYR A 56 13.86 20.52 -9.03
N GLY A 57 12.67 21.05 -8.73
CA GLY A 57 12.10 21.03 -7.38
C GLY A 57 11.55 19.64 -7.01
N LEU A 58 11.42 19.36 -5.71
CA LEU A 58 10.95 18.06 -5.20
C LEU A 58 9.65 17.55 -5.85
N PRO A 59 8.58 18.37 -6.06
CA PRO A 59 7.36 17.90 -6.71
C PRO A 59 7.61 17.40 -8.14
N GLN A 60 8.48 18.08 -8.89
CA GLN A 60 8.80 17.75 -10.28
C GLN A 60 9.58 16.44 -10.37
N ILE A 61 10.51 16.23 -9.43
CA ILE A 61 11.29 14.99 -9.34
C ILE A 61 10.34 13.81 -9.02
N LEU A 62 9.47 13.98 -8.02
CA LEU A 62 8.49 12.97 -7.63
C LEU A 62 7.45 12.69 -8.73
N GLU A 63 7.13 13.68 -9.56
CA GLU A 63 6.23 13.51 -10.71
C GLU A 63 6.84 12.65 -11.82
N LYS A 64 8.15 12.82 -12.10
CA LYS A 64 8.87 11.98 -13.07
C LYS A 64 8.99 10.53 -12.58
N LEU A 65 9.11 10.34 -11.27
CA LEU A 65 9.03 9.04 -10.59
C LEU A 65 7.57 8.54 -10.58
N LYS A 66 7.13 7.91 -11.69
CA LYS A 66 5.81 7.26 -11.84
C LYS A 66 5.55 6.08 -10.85
N CYS A 67 6.35 5.95 -9.79
CA CYS A 67 6.24 4.95 -8.74
C CYS A 67 5.36 5.39 -7.56
N PHE A 68 5.00 6.67 -7.47
CA PHE A 68 4.15 7.20 -6.40
C PHE A 68 2.70 7.40 -6.84
N LYS A 69 1.79 7.54 -5.87
CA LYS A 69 0.44 8.02 -6.15
C LYS A 69 0.49 9.50 -6.56
N PRO A 70 -0.25 9.91 -7.60
CA PRO A 70 -0.23 11.30 -8.09
C PRO A 70 -0.71 12.31 -7.04
N GLN A 71 -1.49 11.86 -6.06
CA GLN A 71 -1.91 12.68 -4.92
C GLN A 71 -0.71 13.19 -4.10
N LEU A 72 0.38 12.41 -3.99
CA LEU A 72 1.59 12.84 -3.26
C LEU A 72 2.10 14.19 -3.76
N ILE A 73 2.22 14.34 -5.08
CA ILE A 73 2.74 15.55 -5.73
C ILE A 73 1.89 16.77 -5.34
N LYS A 74 0.56 16.61 -5.25
CA LYS A 74 -0.35 17.69 -4.85
C LYS A 74 -0.09 18.17 -3.42
N PHE A 75 0.09 17.24 -2.48
CA PHE A 75 0.38 17.57 -1.08
C PHE A 75 1.78 18.19 -0.92
N VAL A 76 2.79 17.70 -1.65
CA VAL A 76 4.13 18.30 -1.65
C VAL A 76 4.06 19.73 -2.17
N LEU A 77 3.42 19.94 -3.32
CA LEU A 77 3.31 21.25 -3.96
C LEU A 77 2.51 22.24 -3.10
N GLN A 78 1.43 21.80 -2.46
CA GLN A 78 0.66 22.61 -1.52
C GLN A 78 1.46 22.94 -0.26
N GLY A 79 2.22 21.97 0.26
CA GLY A 79 3.08 22.14 1.42
C GLY A 79 4.20 23.14 1.17
N GLU A 80 4.88 23.06 0.02
CA GLU A 80 5.91 24.01 -0.40
C GLU A 80 5.36 25.43 -0.54
N LYS A 81 4.22 25.60 -1.23
CA LYS A 81 3.57 26.91 -1.41
C LYS A 81 3.22 27.59 -0.09
N ARG A 82 2.87 26.80 0.93
CA ARG A 82 2.45 27.29 2.25
C ARG A 82 3.60 27.33 3.27
N GLY A 83 4.79 26.84 2.90
CA GLY A 83 5.91 26.62 3.82
C GLY A 83 5.62 25.61 4.93
N LYS A 84 4.65 24.70 4.72
CA LYS A 84 4.15 23.75 5.73
C LYS A 84 4.17 22.31 5.22
N LEU A 85 5.30 21.91 4.65
CA LEU A 85 5.47 20.60 4.02
C LEU A 85 5.25 19.44 5.00
N GLU A 86 5.78 19.54 6.22
CA GLU A 86 5.57 18.55 7.28
C GLU A 86 4.06 18.30 7.52
N VAL A 87 3.28 19.38 7.67
CA VAL A 87 1.85 19.30 8.02
C VAL A 87 1.05 18.64 6.90
N GLU A 88 1.27 19.06 5.66
CA GLU A 88 0.56 18.51 4.49
C GLU A 88 0.94 17.04 4.25
N LEU A 89 2.22 16.69 4.37
CA LEU A 89 2.67 15.29 4.23
C LEU A 89 2.17 14.41 5.38
N LYS A 90 2.07 14.95 6.60
CA LYS A 90 1.51 14.22 7.75
C LYS A 90 0.03 13.93 7.55
N LEU A 91 -0.74 14.90 7.08
CA LEU A 91 -2.14 14.71 6.72
C LEU A 91 -2.27 13.63 5.64
N TYR A 92 -1.43 13.71 4.60
CA TYR A 92 -1.45 12.72 3.53
C TYR A 92 -1.05 11.32 3.98
N SER A 93 -0.05 11.19 4.87
CA SER A 93 0.35 9.92 5.48
C SER A 93 -0.85 9.27 6.21
N GLN A 94 -1.62 10.04 6.98
CA GLN A 94 -2.83 9.55 7.65
C GLN A 94 -3.91 9.08 6.66
N ILE A 95 -4.10 9.79 5.55
CA ILE A 95 -5.01 9.38 4.47
C ILE A 95 -4.54 8.04 3.87
N LEU A 96 -3.24 7.87 3.64
CA LEU A 96 -2.68 6.64 3.08
C LEU A 96 -2.86 5.45 4.03
N VAL A 97 -2.69 5.62 5.35
CA VAL A 97 -2.96 4.58 6.35
C VAL A 97 -4.40 4.10 6.25
N ARG A 98 -5.38 5.03 6.24
CA ARG A 98 -6.80 4.68 6.08
C ARG A 98 -7.06 3.92 4.78
N GLN A 99 -6.45 4.33 3.67
CA GLN A 99 -6.57 3.60 2.40
C GLN A 99 -5.97 2.19 2.43
N ILE A 100 -4.91 1.98 3.22
CA ILE A 100 -4.31 0.66 3.42
C ILE A 100 -5.24 -0.21 4.27
N GLU A 101 -5.78 0.34 5.36
CA GLU A 101 -6.75 -0.32 6.25
C GLU A 101 -8.03 -0.73 5.49
N ASP A 102 -8.63 0.18 4.73
CA ASP A 102 -9.82 -0.09 3.92
C ASP A 102 -9.59 -1.23 2.92
N LYS A 103 -8.39 -1.30 2.34
CA LYS A 103 -8.02 -2.38 1.44
C LYS A 103 -7.83 -3.70 2.16
N ALA A 104 -7.22 -3.68 3.33
CA ALA A 104 -7.06 -4.87 4.16
C ALA A 104 -8.43 -5.44 4.56
N ILE A 105 -9.36 -4.58 4.99
CA ILE A 105 -10.74 -4.98 5.34
C ILE A 105 -11.45 -5.61 4.14
N LYS A 106 -11.36 -4.99 2.95
CA LYS A 106 -11.96 -5.55 1.73
C LYS A 106 -11.38 -6.91 1.34
N GLN A 107 -10.09 -7.14 1.61
CA GLN A 107 -9.47 -8.46 1.39
C GLN A 107 -10.03 -9.49 2.37
N THR A 108 -10.22 -9.12 3.64
CA THR A 108 -10.84 -10.00 4.65
C THR A 108 -12.30 -10.35 4.32
N GLN A 109 -13.06 -9.42 3.73
CA GLN A 109 -14.44 -9.68 3.29
C GLN A 109 -14.53 -10.79 2.23
N PHE A 110 -13.47 -11.03 1.47
CA PHE A 110 -13.42 -12.12 0.50
C PHE A 110 -13.33 -13.51 1.16
N LEU A 111 -13.01 -13.58 2.46
CA LEU A 111 -12.99 -14.84 3.22
C LEU A 111 -14.41 -15.39 3.46
N GLN A 112 -15.39 -14.50 3.64
CA GLN A 112 -16.79 -14.85 3.91
C GLN A 112 -17.42 -15.75 2.83
N PRO A 113 -17.35 -15.44 1.52
CA PRO A 113 -17.91 -16.32 0.50
C PRO A 113 -17.24 -17.69 0.43
N ILE A 114 -15.94 -17.78 0.75
CA ILE A 114 -15.22 -19.08 0.79
C ILE A 114 -15.78 -19.96 1.90
N LEU A 115 -16.06 -19.40 3.08
CA LEU A 115 -16.67 -20.14 4.19
C LEU A 115 -18.04 -20.70 3.81
N PHE A 116 -18.89 -19.91 3.15
CA PHE A 116 -20.20 -20.38 2.67
C PHE A 116 -20.07 -21.47 1.61
N LEU A 117 -19.10 -21.38 0.71
CA LEU A 117 -18.85 -22.40 -0.31
C LEU A 117 -18.47 -23.75 0.33
N ILE A 118 -17.58 -23.71 1.33
CA ILE A 118 -17.18 -24.90 2.09
C ILE A 118 -18.38 -25.48 2.85
N LEU A 119 -19.14 -24.64 3.56
CA LEU A 119 -20.34 -25.07 4.30
C LEU A 119 -21.38 -25.73 3.36
N GLY A 120 -21.64 -25.13 2.20
CA GLY A 120 -22.55 -25.71 1.20
C GLY A 120 -22.09 -27.08 0.71
N LEU A 121 -20.78 -27.25 0.46
CA LEU A 121 -20.21 -28.53 0.06
C LEU A 121 -20.35 -29.59 1.15
N PHE A 122 -20.14 -29.23 2.41
CA PHE A 122 -20.38 -30.13 3.55
C PHE A 122 -21.84 -30.60 3.63
N ILE A 123 -22.81 -29.70 3.45
CA ILE A 123 -24.24 -30.05 3.47
C ILE A 123 -24.57 -31.04 2.36
N VAL A 124 -24.11 -30.80 1.13
CA VAL A 124 -24.33 -31.72 -0.01
C VAL A 124 -23.68 -33.08 0.24
N ALA A 125 -22.46 -33.12 0.78
CA ALA A 125 -21.77 -34.36 1.10
C ALA A 125 -22.53 -35.19 2.14
N ILE A 126 -22.98 -34.56 3.23
CA ILE A 126 -23.79 -35.23 4.27
C ILE A 126 -25.10 -35.75 3.69
N TYR A 127 -25.77 -34.94 2.87
CA TYR A 127 -27.01 -35.35 2.20
C TYR A 127 -26.81 -36.61 1.34
N LEU A 128 -25.74 -36.66 0.55
CA LEU A 128 -25.41 -37.84 -0.27
C LEU A 128 -25.13 -39.08 0.59
N VAL A 129 -24.39 -38.93 1.70
CA VAL A 129 -24.11 -40.02 2.64
C VAL A 129 -25.39 -40.60 3.25
N ILE A 130 -26.40 -39.77 3.51
CA ILE A 130 -27.69 -40.22 4.06
C ILE A 130 -28.57 -40.85 2.97
N MET A 131 -28.61 -40.27 1.76
CA MET A 131 -29.48 -40.76 0.68
C MET A 131 -29.01 -42.09 0.09
N LEU A 132 -27.70 -42.32 0.00
CA LEU A 132 -27.14 -43.56 -0.58
C LEU A 132 -27.63 -44.85 0.13
N PRO A 133 -27.55 -45.00 1.47
CA PRO A 133 -28.06 -46.18 2.16
C PRO A 133 -29.59 -46.29 2.03
N MET A 134 -30.32 -45.17 2.01
CA MET A 134 -31.77 -45.21 1.76
C MET A 134 -32.11 -45.80 0.38
N PHE A 135 -31.36 -45.42 -0.66
CA PHE A 135 -31.52 -46.01 -1.99
C PHE A 135 -31.23 -47.52 -1.99
N GLN A 136 -30.20 -47.97 -1.26
CA GLN A 136 -29.86 -49.38 -1.14
C GLN A 136 -30.97 -50.17 -0.42
N MET A 137 -31.52 -49.64 0.68
CA MET A 137 -32.64 -50.27 1.41
C MET A 137 -33.90 -50.37 0.56
N MET A 138 -34.20 -49.37 -0.29
CA MET A 138 -35.37 -49.41 -1.17
C MET A 138 -35.23 -50.47 -2.28
N GLN A 139 -34.01 -50.72 -2.76
CA GLN A 139 -33.74 -51.77 -3.75
C GLN A 139 -33.82 -53.18 -3.16
N SER A 140 -33.48 -53.36 -1.88
CA SER A 140 -33.55 -54.67 -1.21
C SER A 140 -34.96 -55.12 -0.81
N ILE A 141 -35.98 -54.26 -0.97
CA ILE A 141 -37.39 -54.54 -0.60
C ILE A 141 -38.21 -55.04 -1.82
N LYS A 142 -37.59 -55.24 -2.99
CA LYS A 142 -38.17 -56.00 -4.11
C LYS A 142 -37.61 -57.41 -4.15
#